data_AF-A0A957QM72-F1
#
_entry.id   AF-A0A957QM72-F1
#
_cell.length_a   1.000
_cell.length_b   1.000
_cell.length_c   1.000
_cell.angle_alpha   90.00
_cell.angle_beta   90.00
_cell.angle_gamma   90.00
#
_symmetry.space_group_name_H-M   'P 1'
#
loop_
_entity.id
_entity.type
_entity.pdbx_description
1 polymer ?
#
loop_
_entity_poly.entity_id
_entity_poly.type
_entity_poly.pdbx_seq_one_letter_code
_entity_poly.pdbx_strand_id
1 'polypeptide(L)' 'PEKIFIGTGQAPDLYNVFGGTVHRITYLGTDTYYDVILPNNVEVTARQQNEDYTGTAAVVNQGDSVYLAWHAHNASLLTE' A
#
# COMPACT_ATOMS: atom_id res chain seq x y z
N PRO A 1 7.00 -0.19 5.97
CA PRO A 1 6.08 -0.84 5.00
C PRO A 1 4.72 -1.18 5.62
N GLU A 2 4.73 -1.58 6.88
CA GLU A 2 3.60 -1.93 7.74
C GLU A 2 2.69 -0.75 8.15
N LYS A 3 3.14 0.50 7.95
CA LYS A 3 2.37 1.73 8.24
C LYS A 3 1.73 2.35 6.99
N ILE A 4 1.80 1.64 5.86
CA ILE A 4 1.26 2.05 4.57
C ILE A 4 0.03 1.20 4.29
N PHE A 5 -1.12 1.86 4.17
CA PHE A 5 -2.37 1.24 3.77
C PHE A 5 -2.40 1.11 2.25
N ILE A 6 -2.87 -0.02 1.76
CA ILE A 6 -3.20 -0.27 0.36
C ILE A 6 -4.69 -0.58 0.27
N GLY A 7 -5.37 0.01 -0.71
CA GLY A 7 -6.80 -0.22 -0.92
C GLY A 7 -7.22 0.07 -2.36
N THR A 8 -8.45 -0.32 -2.69
CA THR A 8 -9.10 -0.07 -3.98
C THR A 8 -10.29 0.86 -3.79
N GLY A 9 -10.74 1.48 -4.89
CA GLY A 9 -11.88 2.39 -4.87
C GLY A 9 -11.51 3.78 -4.33
N GLN A 10 -12.39 4.34 -3.49
CA GLN A 10 -12.23 5.73 -3.04
C GLN A 10 -11.20 5.82 -1.91
N ALA A 11 -10.20 6.67 -2.11
CA ALA A 11 -9.18 6.89 -1.11
C ALA A 11 -9.70 7.77 0.05
N PRO A 12 -9.18 7.58 1.28
CA PRO A 12 -9.60 8.34 2.44
C PRO A 12 -8.98 9.76 2.48
N ASP A 13 -9.78 10.77 2.82
CA ASP A 13 -9.37 12.19 2.78
C ASP A 13 -8.34 12.61 3.85
N LEU A 14 -8.19 11.84 4.93
CA LEU A 14 -7.37 12.21 6.11
C LEU A 14 -5.92 11.70 6.06
N TYR A 15 -5.49 11.16 4.92
CA TYR A 15 -4.17 10.54 4.74
C TYR A 15 -3.38 11.26 3.66
N ASN A 16 -2.06 11.09 3.67
CA ASN A 16 -1.28 11.28 2.45
C ASN A 16 -1.67 10.15 1.51
N VAL A 17 -2.27 10.47 0.37
CA VAL A 17 -2.81 9.49 -0.59
C VAL A 17 -2.11 9.62 -1.93
N PHE A 18 -1.72 8.48 -2.49
CA PHE A 18 -1.14 8.39 -3.82
C PHE A 18 -1.76 7.22 -4.59
N GLY A 19 -2.26 7.48 -5.79
CA GLY A 19 -2.69 6.42 -6.70
C GLY A 19 -1.49 5.70 -7.30
N GLY A 20 -1.62 4.41 -7.57
CA GLY A 20 -0.58 3.59 -8.20
C GLY A 20 -1.10 2.30 -8.79
N THR A 21 -0.18 1.50 -9.31
CA THR A 21 -0.46 0.19 -9.91
C THR A 21 0.37 -0.89 -9.23
N VAL A 22 -0.25 -2.00 -8.87
CA VAL A 22 0.46 -3.13 -8.26
C VAL A 22 1.39 -3.78 -9.27
N HIS A 23 2.69 -3.73 -9.02
CA HIS A 23 3.71 -4.31 -9.87
C HIS A 23 4.08 -5.73 -9.46
N ARG A 24 4.15 -6.01 -8.16
CA ARG A 24 4.50 -7.34 -7.63
C ARG A 24 3.78 -7.62 -6.32
N ILE A 25 3.45 -8.89 -6.11
CA ILE A 25 2.89 -9.42 -4.87
C ILE A 25 3.83 -10.52 -4.37
N THR A 26 4.31 -10.39 -3.14
CA THR A 26 5.19 -11.38 -2.50
C THR A 26 4.54 -11.89 -1.22
N TYR A 27 4.29 -13.20 -1.15
CA TYR A 27 3.77 -13.87 0.04
C TYR A 27 4.94 -14.36 0.90
N LEU A 28 5.01 -13.92 2.16
CA LEU A 28 6.07 -14.27 3.11
C LEU A 28 5.44 -14.72 4.43
N GLY A 29 5.25 -16.04 4.58
CA GLY A 29 4.67 -16.62 5.79
C GLY A 29 3.25 -16.10 6.05
N THR A 30 3.10 -15.32 7.12
CA THR A 30 1.82 -14.71 7.53
C THR A 30 1.61 -13.31 6.95
N ASP A 31 2.47 -12.85 6.04
CA ASP A 31 2.36 -11.52 5.44
C ASP A 31 2.32 -11.56 3.91
N THR A 32 1.71 -10.53 3.33
CA THR A 32 1.72 -10.21 1.90
C THR A 32 2.30 -8.82 1.71
N TYR A 33 3.25 -8.72 0.79
CA TYR A 33 3.89 -7.47 0.40
C TYR A 33 3.44 -7.10 -1.01
N TYR A 34 3.04 -5.85 -1.18
CA TYR A 34 2.63 -5.27 -2.45
C TYR A 34 3.62 -4.19 -2.84
N ASP A 35 4.33 -4.41 -3.94
CA ASP A 35 5.14 -3.37 -4.57
C ASP A 35 4.25 -2.62 -5.55
N VAL A 36 4.06 -1.33 -5.31
CA VAL A 36 3.18 -0.46 -6.10
C VAL A 36 4.01 0.61 -6.76
N ILE A 37 3.81 0.78 -8.06
CA ILE A 37 4.41 1.85 -8.85
C ILE A 37 3.50 3.07 -8.78
N LEU A 38 4.02 4.13 -8.19
CA LEU A 38 3.41 5.46 -8.14
C LEU A 38 3.81 6.28 -9.39
N PRO A 39 3.19 7.46 -9.63
CA PRO A 39 3.63 8.38 -10.67
C PRO A 39 5.13 8.65 -10.60
N ASN A 40 5.73 8.90 -11.77
CA ASN A 40 7.18 9.07 -11.93
C ASN A 40 8.02 7.82 -11.61
N ASN A 41 7.41 6.63 -11.70
CA ASN A 41 8.10 5.34 -11.57
C ASN A 41 8.75 5.12 -10.20
N VAL A 42 8.18 5.71 -9.15
CA VAL A 42 8.59 5.49 -7.76
C VAL A 42 7.93 4.21 -7.27
N GLU A 43 8.72 3.25 -6.79
CA GLU A 43 8.22 2.01 -6.19
C GLU A 43 8.06 2.18 -4.67
N VAL A 44 6.90 1.78 -4.15
CA VAL A 44 6.61 1.78 -2.72
C VAL A 44 6.04 0.42 -2.31
N THR A 45 6.60 -0.15 -1.24
CA THR A 45 6.15 -1.44 -0.69
C THR A 45 5.21 -1.24 0.50
N ALA A 46 3.99 -1.78 0.38
CA ALA A 46 3.04 -1.92 1.49
C ALA A 46 3.05 -3.37 2.02
N ARG A 47 2.93 -3.55 3.34
CA ARG A 47 2.82 -4.87 4.00
C ARG A 47 1.44 -5.02 4.63
N GLN A 48 0.79 -6.15 4.40
CA GLN A 48 -0.43 -6.58 5.10
C GLN A 48 -0.25 -7.98 5.69
N GLN A 49 -0.83 -8.25 6.86
CA GLN A 49 -0.90 -9.59 7.45
C GLN A 49 -2.00 -10.41 6.75
N ASN A 50 -1.78 -11.72 6.59
CA ASN A 50 -2.60 -12.65 5.81
C ASN A 50 -3.90 -13.11 6.51
N GLU A 51 -4.33 -12.49 7.61
CA GLU A 51 -5.46 -12.99 8.44
C GLU A 51 -6.80 -12.28 8.19
N ASP A 52 -7.90 -13.04 8.41
CA ASP A 52 -9.34 -12.77 8.18
C ASP A 52 -9.88 -11.46 8.83
N TYR A 53 -9.32 -10.31 8.47
CA TYR A 53 -9.82 -9.01 8.90
C TYR A 53 -11.01 -8.61 8.02
N THR A 54 -12.17 -8.54 8.65
CA THR A 54 -13.49 -8.20 8.16
C THR A 54 -13.53 -6.96 7.24
N GLY A 55 -13.23 -7.12 5.94
CA GLY A 55 -13.76 -6.24 4.90
C GLY A 55 -12.78 -5.52 3.97
N THR A 56 -11.46 -5.66 4.14
CA THR A 56 -10.46 -5.02 3.24
C THR A 56 -9.31 -5.93 2.84
N ALA A 57 -9.50 -7.25 2.82
CA ALA A 57 -8.81 -8.05 1.82
C ALA A 57 -9.40 -7.68 0.45
N ALA A 58 -9.14 -6.46 -0.02
CA ALA A 58 -9.30 -6.16 -1.42
C ALA A 58 -8.42 -7.21 -2.10
N VAL A 59 -9.05 -8.07 -2.90
CA VAL A 59 -8.34 -9.03 -3.74
C VAL A 59 -7.60 -8.17 -4.76
N VAL A 60 -6.42 -7.69 -4.36
CA VAL A 60 -5.55 -6.85 -5.17
C VAL A 60 -4.66 -7.81 -5.94
N ASN A 61 -4.76 -7.75 -7.26
CA ASN A 61 -3.96 -8.53 -8.18
C ASN A 61 -2.85 -7.66 -8.75
N GLN A 62 -1.84 -8.34 -9.30
CA GLN A 62 -0.84 -7.66 -10.11
C GLN A 62 -1.50 -6.96 -11.30
N GLY A 63 -1.17 -5.68 -11.51
CA GLY A 63 -1.76 -4.82 -12.53
C GLY A 63 -2.96 -4.00 -12.05
N ASP A 64 -3.51 -4.28 -10.86
CA ASP A 64 -4.65 -3.52 -10.35
C ASP A 64 -4.24 -2.08 -9.99
N SER A 65 -5.18 -1.17 -10.24
CA SER A 65 -5.08 0.21 -9.75
C SER A 65 -5.50 0.26 -8.28
N VAL A 66 -4.64 0.86 -7.47
CA VAL A 66 -4.81 0.97 -6.01
C VAL A 66 -4.48 2.39 -5.57
N TYR A 67 -4.87 2.73 -4.34
CA TYR A 67 -4.26 3.84 -3.62
C TYR A 67 -3.33 3.30 -2.52
N LEU A 68 -2.25 4.03 -2.29
CA LEU A 68 -1.46 3.95 -1.07
C LEU A 68 -1.82 5.13 -0.18
N ALA A 69 -1.95 4.87 1.12
CA ALA A 69 -2.25 5.89 2.11
C ALA A 69 -1.40 5.73 3.37
N TRP A 70 -0.98 6.83 3.99
CA TRP A 70 -0.35 6.81 5.32
C TRP A 70 -0.59 8.12 6.06
N HIS A 71 -0.57 8.04 7.39
CA HIS A 71 -0.60 9.24 8.22
C HIS A 71 0.74 9.97 8.16
N ALA A 72 0.70 11.31 8.17
CA ALA A 72 1.91 12.14 8.16
C ALA A 72 2.87 11.81 9.33
N HIS A 73 2.35 11.49 10.52
CA HIS A 73 3.17 11.12 11.68
C HIS A 73 3.93 9.79 11.52
N ASN A 74 3.65 9.00 10.48
CA ASN A 74 4.39 7.79 10.15
C ASN A 74 5.57 8.02 9.20
N ALA A 75 5.77 9.27 8.75
CA ALA A 75 6.92 9.65 7.94
C ALA A 75 7.99 10.34 8.80
N SER A 76 9.24 10.02 8.49
CA SER A 76 10.41 10.73 9.04
C SER A 76 11.07 11.52 7.93
N LEU A 77 11.38 12.78 8.19
CA LEU A 77 12.25 13.57 7.33
C LEU A 77 13.70 13.35 7.78
N LEU A 78 14.53 12.82 6.90
CA LEU A 78 15.96 12.75 7.14
C LEU A 78 16.62 13.99 6.52
N THR A 79 17.31 14.78 7.33
CA THR A 79 18.13 15.91 6.87
C THR A 79 19.61 15.51 6.93
N GLU A 80 20.43 16.15 6.11
CA GLU A 80 21.89 15.95 6.05
C GLU A 80 22.61 16.26 7.37
#